data_AF-A0A291QEZ0-F1
#
_entry.id   AF-A0A291QEZ0-F1
#
_cell.length_a   1.000
_cell.length_b   1.000
_cell.length_c   1.000
_cell.angle_alpha   90.00
_cell.angle_beta   90.00
_cell.angle_gamma   90.00
#
_symmetry.space_group_name_H-M   'P 1'
#
loop_
_entity.id
_entity.type
_entity.pdbx_description
1 polymer ?
#
loop_
_entity_poly.entity_id
_entity_poly.type
_entity_poly.pdbx_seq_one_letter_code
_entity_poly.pdbx_strand_id
1 'polypeptide(L)'
;MSPSKLSKIENGVITPSLMDVERVLTALEVSEEIKAQLAEAARMAATEATAWRIYRRTGLHKHQEAIRAIEAQTTLMRLFQPVCVPGLLQSPEYVRAVLGRHGYTDAILEKTTGHASVAKASCTTQLARSDSSSRNPFSGGGSSNRE
;
A
#
# COMPACT_ATOMS: atom_id res chain seq x y z
N MET A 1 31.16 15.56 0.72
CA MET A 1 30.66 14.45 -0.13
C MET A 1 31.47 14.45 -1.42
N SER A 2 31.76 13.29 -2.03
CA SER A 2 32.52 13.27 -3.29
C SER A 2 31.64 13.63 -4.50
N PRO A 3 32.20 14.27 -5.56
CA PRO A 3 31.45 14.62 -6.77
C PRO A 3 30.78 13.41 -7.45
N SER A 4 31.47 12.27 -7.48
CA SER A 4 30.91 11.01 -8.03
C SER A 4 29.69 10.53 -7.25
N LYS A 5 29.67 10.70 -5.92
CA LYS A 5 28.51 10.32 -5.09
C LYS A 5 27.32 11.26 -5.34
N LEU A 6 27.58 12.57 -5.44
CA LEU A 6 26.56 13.57 -5.75
C LEU A 6 25.89 13.28 -7.11
N SER A 7 26.69 13.05 -8.15
CA SER A 7 26.19 12.74 -9.49
C SER A 7 25.30 11.49 -9.53
N LYS A 8 25.64 10.45 -8.76
CA LYS A 8 24.80 9.23 -8.68
C LYS A 8 23.47 9.47 -7.97
N ILE A 9 23.44 10.39 -7.00
CA ILE A 9 22.21 10.80 -6.31
C ILE A 9 21.31 11.59 -7.27
N GLU A 10 21.86 12.56 -7.99
CA GLU A 10 21.13 13.38 -8.96
C GLU A 10 20.51 12.55 -10.10
N ASN A 11 21.23 11.53 -10.56
CA ASN A 11 20.75 10.60 -11.58
C ASN A 11 19.85 9.48 -11.04
N GLY A 12 19.49 9.50 -9.75
CA GLY A 12 18.61 8.49 -9.14
C GLY A 12 19.21 7.08 -9.04
N VAL A 13 20.51 6.93 -9.27
CA VAL A 13 21.23 5.64 -9.19
C VAL A 13 21.37 5.18 -7.74
N ILE A 14 21.56 6.14 -6.81
CA ILE A 14 21.70 5.87 -5.38
C ILE A 14 20.69 6.72 -4.62
N THR A 15 19.87 6.09 -3.77
CA THR A 15 19.03 6.80 -2.80
C THR A 15 19.92 7.49 -1.76
N PRO A 16 19.79 8.81 -1.55
CA PRO A 16 20.61 9.54 -0.58
C PRO A 16 20.30 9.10 0.86
N SER A 17 21.32 9.05 1.72
CA SER A 17 21.10 8.88 3.17
C SER A 17 20.64 10.20 3.81
N LEU A 18 20.04 10.15 5.01
CA LEU A 18 19.64 11.36 5.73
C LEU A 18 20.80 12.34 5.92
N MET A 19 21.99 11.84 6.26
CA MET A 19 23.22 12.63 6.34
C MET A 19 23.67 13.22 4.99
N ASP A 20 23.36 12.58 3.87
CA ASP A 20 23.67 13.14 2.54
C ASP A 20 22.69 14.28 2.22
N VAL A 21 21.41 14.10 2.55
CA VAL A 21 20.36 15.12 2.38
C VAL A 21 20.66 16.35 3.23
N GLU A 22 20.94 16.18 4.52
CA GLU A 22 21.28 17.30 5.41
C GLU A 22 22.50 18.09 4.92
N ARG A 23 23.54 17.40 4.43
CA ARG A 23 24.74 18.05 3.88
C ARG A 23 24.45 18.85 2.63
N VAL A 24 23.66 18.31 1.70
CA VAL A 24 23.29 19.01 0.46
C VAL A 24 22.44 20.23 0.79
N LEU A 25 21.44 20.09 1.65
CA LEU A 25 20.57 21.21 2.03
C LEU A 25 21.30 22.29 2.83
N THR A 26 22.27 21.90 3.67
CA THR A 26 23.11 22.88 4.36
C THR A 26 23.99 23.65 3.37
N ALA A 27 24.58 22.97 2.38
CA ALA A 27 25.42 23.61 1.36
C ALA A 27 24.65 24.51 0.40
N LEU A 28 23.36 24.23 0.18
CA LEU A 28 22.46 25.05 -0.65
C LEU A 28 21.79 26.19 0.13
N GLU A 29 22.08 26.34 1.43
CA GLU A 29 21.55 27.42 2.28
C GLU A 29 20.02 27.55 2.24
N VAL A 30 19.30 26.43 2.12
CA VAL A 30 17.83 26.42 2.06
C VAL A 30 17.23 26.78 3.42
N SER A 31 16.00 27.32 3.42
CA SER A 31 15.30 27.66 4.66
C SER A 31 15.10 26.44 5.56
N GLU A 32 15.03 26.66 6.87
CA GLU A 32 14.84 25.59 7.87
C GLU A 32 13.51 24.84 7.67
N GLU A 33 12.49 25.51 7.16
CA GLU A 33 11.22 24.88 6.80
C GLU A 33 11.39 23.83 5.68
N ILE A 34 12.06 24.21 4.58
CA ILE A 34 12.31 23.29 3.46
C ILE A 34 13.26 22.18 3.89
N LYS A 35 14.25 22.48 4.73
CA LYS A 35 15.14 21.47 5.32
C LYS A 35 14.36 20.41 6.10
N ALA A 36 13.43 20.83 6.96
CA ALA A 36 12.62 19.91 7.75
C ALA A 36 11.76 19.01 6.86
N GLN A 37 11.11 19.59 5.83
CA GLN A 37 10.26 18.84 4.89
C GLN A 37 11.06 17.78 4.11
N LEU A 38 12.20 18.16 3.55
CA LEU A 38 13.02 17.25 2.74
C LEU A 38 13.74 16.20 3.60
N ALA A 39 14.14 16.55 4.82
CA ALA A 39 14.68 15.58 5.77
C ALA A 39 13.63 14.54 6.18
N GLU A 40 12.37 14.95 6.36
CA GLU A 40 11.27 14.02 6.64
C GLU A 40 10.99 13.10 5.45
N ALA A 41 10.91 13.65 4.23
CA ALA A 41 10.75 12.85 3.03
C ALA A 41 11.88 11.79 2.88
N ALA A 42 13.13 12.18 3.19
CA ALA A 42 14.26 11.26 3.19
C ALA A 42 14.13 10.15 4.25
N ARG A 43 13.64 10.48 5.46
CA ARG A 43 13.36 9.50 6.52
C ARG A 43 12.27 8.50 6.12
N MET A 44 11.18 8.99 5.54
CA MET A 44 10.09 8.14 5.05
C MET A 44 10.57 7.18 3.98
N ALA A 45 11.31 7.69 2.98
CA ALA A 45 11.88 6.87 1.91
C ALA A 45 12.87 5.81 2.42
N ALA A 46 13.71 6.16 3.40
CA ALA A 46 14.64 5.22 4.02
C ALA A 46 13.90 4.13 4.81
N THR A 47 12.83 4.48 5.53
CA THR A 47 11.98 3.56 6.28
C THR A 47 11.29 2.57 5.34
N GLU A 48 10.66 3.07 4.28
CA GLU A 48 9.99 2.25 3.28
C GLU A 48 10.96 1.30 2.57
N ALA A 49 12.13 1.80 2.13
CA ALA A 49 13.16 0.96 1.52
C ALA A 49 13.67 -0.13 2.48
N THR A 50 13.73 0.17 3.78
CA THR A 50 14.12 -0.79 4.81
C THR A 50 13.05 -1.86 5.01
N ALA A 51 11.78 -1.47 5.10
CA ALA A 51 10.66 -2.39 5.17
C ALA A 51 10.65 -3.35 3.97
N TRP A 52 10.76 -2.81 2.75
CA TRP A 52 10.84 -3.62 1.52
C TRP A 52 12.05 -4.56 1.49
N ARG A 53 13.23 -4.13 1.95
CA ARG A 53 14.39 -5.03 2.07
C ARG A 53 14.15 -6.16 3.06
N ILE A 54 13.52 -5.87 4.20
CA ILE A 54 13.17 -6.88 5.20
C ILE A 54 12.21 -7.90 4.56
N TYR A 55 11.15 -7.46 3.89
CA TYR A 55 10.21 -8.35 3.19
C TYR A 55 10.88 -9.21 2.13
N ARG A 56 11.79 -8.63 1.34
CA ARG A 56 12.51 -9.35 0.30
C ARG A 56 13.47 -10.40 0.88
N ARG A 57 14.08 -10.14 2.05
CA ARG A 57 15.01 -11.06 2.71
C ARG A 57 14.31 -12.19 3.47
N THR A 58 13.21 -11.89 4.16
CA THR A 58 12.46 -12.89 4.94
C THR A 58 11.53 -13.76 4.08
N GLY A 59 11.28 -13.34 2.84
CA GLY A 59 10.38 -13.98 1.91
C GLY A 59 8.93 -13.55 2.15
N LEU A 60 8.20 -13.34 1.06
CA LEU A 60 6.82 -12.85 1.12
C LEU A 60 5.87 -13.83 1.84
N HIS A 61 6.22 -15.12 1.89
CA HIS A 61 5.41 -16.16 2.52
C HIS A 61 5.16 -15.91 4.01
N LYS A 62 6.19 -15.58 4.80
CA LYS A 62 6.03 -15.30 6.24
C LYS A 62 5.14 -14.10 6.50
N HIS A 63 5.21 -13.10 5.61
CA HIS A 63 4.35 -11.93 5.72
C HIS A 63 2.90 -12.27 5.37
N GLN A 64 2.68 -13.09 4.33
CA GLN A 64 1.37 -13.61 3.97
C GLN A 64 0.75 -14.45 5.09
N GLU A 65 1.55 -15.24 5.81
CA GLU A 65 1.09 -15.97 7.00
C GLU A 65 0.68 -15.03 8.14
N ALA A 66 1.46 -13.98 8.39
CA ALA A 66 1.10 -12.96 9.39
C ALA A 66 -0.21 -12.24 9.02
N ILE A 67 -0.37 -11.85 7.75
CA ILE A 67 -1.63 -11.27 7.24
C ILE A 67 -2.78 -12.26 7.43
N ARG A 68 -2.59 -13.52 7.02
CA ARG A 68 -3.60 -14.58 7.19
C ARG A 68 -4.00 -14.76 8.65
N ALA A 69 -3.05 -14.71 9.58
CA ALA A 69 -3.34 -14.86 11.01
C ALA A 69 -4.19 -13.69 11.55
N ILE A 70 -3.96 -12.47 11.07
CA ILE A 70 -4.76 -11.28 11.40
C ILE A 70 -6.15 -11.42 10.76
N GLU A 71 -6.22 -11.77 9.48
CA GLU A 71 -7.49 -11.98 8.76
C GLU A 71 -8.35 -13.06 9.42
N ALA A 72 -7.74 -14.16 9.87
CA ALA A 72 -8.45 -15.26 10.54
C ALA A 72 -9.12 -14.84 11.86
N GLN A 73 -8.57 -13.84 12.55
CA GLN A 73 -9.12 -13.30 13.80
C GLN A 73 -10.03 -12.09 13.56
N THR A 74 -10.10 -11.58 12.33
CA THR A 74 -10.88 -10.39 11.99
C THR A 74 -12.33 -10.78 11.74
N THR A 75 -13.25 -10.26 12.57
CA THR A 75 -14.69 -10.50 12.42
C THR A 75 -15.37 -9.50 11.48
N LEU A 76 -14.79 -8.31 11.30
CA LEU A 76 -15.30 -7.28 10.41
C LEU A 76 -14.15 -6.51 9.77
N MET A 77 -14.14 -6.46 8.43
CA MET A 77 -13.21 -5.66 7.65
C MET A 77 -13.98 -4.65 6.80
N ARG A 78 -13.67 -3.36 6.95
CA ARG A 78 -14.23 -2.27 6.14
C ARG A 78 -13.10 -1.61 5.37
N LEU A 79 -13.24 -1.54 4.05
CA LEU A 79 -12.23 -0.98 3.16
C LEU A 79 -12.89 0.07 2.26
N PHE A 80 -12.26 1.23 2.14
CA PHE A 80 -12.64 2.26 1.18
C PHE A 80 -11.47 2.49 0.24
N GLN A 81 -11.69 2.20 -1.05
CA GLN A 81 -10.70 2.45 -2.11
C GLN A 81 -11.38 3.27 -3.22
N PRO A 82 -11.14 4.59 -3.27
CA PRO A 82 -11.88 5.48 -4.18
C PRO A 82 -11.45 5.31 -5.65
N VAL A 83 -10.27 4.75 -5.89
CA VAL A 83 -9.61 4.73 -7.21
C VAL A 83 -9.45 3.34 -7.81
N CYS A 84 -9.64 2.28 -7.01
CA CYS A 84 -9.47 0.92 -7.49
C CYS A 84 -10.36 -0.07 -6.75
N VAL A 85 -10.71 -1.16 -7.43
CA VAL A 85 -11.40 -2.30 -6.82
C VAL A 85 -10.40 -3.05 -5.91
N PRO A 86 -10.80 -3.49 -4.71
CA PRO A 86 -9.91 -4.24 -3.81
C PRO A 86 -9.38 -5.52 -4.43
N GLY A 87 -8.10 -5.81 -4.18
CA GLY A 87 -7.34 -6.88 -4.85
C GLY A 87 -8.05 -8.25 -4.86
N LEU A 88 -8.66 -8.65 -3.74
CA LEU A 88 -9.39 -9.93 -3.62
C LEU A 88 -10.63 -10.01 -4.51
N LEU A 89 -11.16 -8.86 -4.94
CA LEU A 89 -12.35 -8.73 -5.80
C LEU A 89 -12.00 -8.47 -7.26
N GLN A 90 -10.72 -8.20 -7.58
CA GLN A 90 -10.29 -7.90 -8.94
C GLN A 90 -10.44 -9.15 -9.85
N SER A 91 -10.88 -8.95 -11.10
CA SER A 91 -10.78 -9.99 -12.12
C SER A 91 -9.38 -10.01 -12.73
N PRO A 92 -8.94 -11.13 -13.32
CA PRO A 92 -7.67 -11.18 -14.03
C PRO A 92 -7.52 -10.08 -15.09
N GLU A 93 -8.60 -9.77 -15.80
CA GLU A 93 -8.66 -8.71 -16.82
C GLU A 93 -8.46 -7.33 -16.19
N TYR A 94 -9.10 -7.08 -15.05
CA TYR A 94 -8.95 -5.83 -14.30
C TYR A 94 -7.51 -5.64 -13.81
N VAL A 95 -6.91 -6.69 -13.23
CA VAL A 95 -5.51 -6.66 -12.78
C VAL A 95 -4.59 -6.30 -13.94
N ARG A 96 -4.75 -6.94 -15.10
CA ARG A 96 -3.97 -6.64 -16.31
C ARG A 96 -4.17 -5.20 -16.79
N ALA A 97 -5.40 -4.70 -16.81
CA ALA A 97 -5.70 -3.34 -17.26
C ALA A 97 -5.11 -2.27 -16.33
N VAL A 98 -5.11 -2.50 -15.02
CA VAL A 98 -4.57 -1.56 -14.04
C VAL A 98 -3.04 -1.65 -14.00
N LEU A 99 -2.47 -2.83 -13.80
CA LEU A 99 -1.03 -3.00 -13.62
C LEU A 99 -0.25 -2.87 -14.94
N GLY A 100 -0.82 -3.27 -16.07
CA GLY A 100 -0.16 -3.12 -17.38
C GLY A 100 0.20 -1.67 -17.72
N ARG A 101 -0.57 -0.70 -17.20
CA ARG A 101 -0.30 0.74 -17.36
C ARG A 101 0.89 1.24 -16.54
N HIS A 102 1.37 0.45 -15.57
CA HIS A 102 2.46 0.80 -14.68
C HIS A 102 3.79 0.10 -15.03
N GLY A 103 3.90 -0.46 -16.25
CA GLY A 103 5.16 -1.04 -16.74
C GLY A 103 5.54 -2.39 -16.13
N TYR A 104 4.59 -3.10 -15.52
CA TYR A 104 4.81 -4.47 -15.06
C TYR A 104 4.93 -5.43 -16.25
N THR A 105 5.85 -6.40 -16.14
CA THR A 105 6.05 -7.42 -17.18
C THR A 105 4.94 -8.46 -17.17
N ASP A 106 4.68 -9.08 -18.33
CA ASP A 106 3.64 -10.12 -18.47
C ASP A 106 3.82 -11.27 -17.48
N ALA A 107 5.07 -11.68 -17.22
CA ALA A 107 5.39 -12.71 -16.23
C ALA A 107 4.96 -12.35 -14.79
N ILE A 108 4.97 -11.06 -14.43
CA ILE A 108 4.49 -10.59 -13.12
C ILE A 108 2.95 -10.54 -13.12
N LEU A 109 2.34 -10.12 -14.22
CA LEU A 109 0.89 -10.08 -14.37
C LEU A 109 0.28 -11.48 -14.27
N GLU A 110 0.88 -12.49 -14.89
CA GLU A 110 0.45 -13.88 -14.79
C GLU A 110 0.48 -14.41 -13.35
N LYS A 111 1.59 -14.16 -12.63
CA LYS A 111 1.70 -14.55 -11.21
C LYS A 111 0.69 -13.86 -10.32
N THR A 112 0.40 -12.58 -10.60
CA THR A 112 -0.54 -11.79 -9.80
C THR A 112 -1.99 -12.20 -10.06
N THR A 113 -2.33 -12.49 -11.31
CA THR A 113 -3.69 -12.93 -11.71
C THR A 113 -4.03 -14.34 -11.22
N GLY A 114 -3.06 -15.25 -11.13
CA GLY A 114 -3.26 -16.60 -10.62
C GLY A 114 -3.68 -16.68 -9.14
N HIS A 115 -3.31 -15.69 -8.32
CA HIS A 115 -3.71 -15.62 -6.90
C HIS A 115 -5.07 -14.97 -6.68
N ALA A 116 -5.50 -14.07 -7.59
CA ALA A 116 -6.78 -13.37 -7.48
C ALA A 116 -8.00 -14.30 -7.66
N SER A 117 -7.86 -15.39 -8.41
CA SER A 117 -8.94 -16.36 -8.65
C SER A 117 -9.29 -17.21 -7.41
N VAL A 118 -8.29 -17.59 -6.61
CA VAL A 118 -8.47 -18.41 -5.39
C VAL A 118 -9.13 -17.60 -4.28
N ALA A 119 -8.84 -16.30 -4.19
CA ALA A 119 -9.33 -15.43 -3.13
C ALA A 119 -10.82 -15.07 -3.27
N LYS A 120 -11.35 -15.03 -4.50
CA LYS A 120 -12.79 -14.79 -4.76
C LYS A 120 -13.70 -15.82 -4.11
N ALA A 121 -13.31 -17.10 -4.08
CA ALA A 121 -14.09 -18.15 -3.44
C ALA A 121 -14.23 -17.93 -1.92
N SER A 122 -13.15 -17.46 -1.27
CA SER A 122 -13.14 -17.19 0.17
C SER A 122 -13.97 -15.95 0.53
N CYS A 123 -13.84 -14.86 -0.23
CA CYS A 123 -14.60 -13.62 0.02
C CYS A 123 -16.10 -13.78 -0.26
N THR A 124 -16.48 -14.51 -1.32
CA THR A 124 -17.89 -14.78 -1.65
C THR A 124 -18.58 -15.60 -0.55
N THR A 125 -17.86 -16.58 0.02
CA THR A 125 -18.35 -17.38 1.16
C THR A 125 -18.52 -16.53 2.43
N GLN A 126 -17.66 -15.53 2.64
CA GLN A 126 -17.73 -14.62 3.79
C GLN A 126 -18.89 -13.61 3.66
N LEU A 127 -19.11 -13.02 2.48
CA LEU A 127 -20.25 -12.12 2.24
C LEU A 127 -21.59 -12.85 2.39
N ALA A 128 -21.71 -14.07 1.87
CA ALA A 128 -22.94 -14.87 1.99
C ALA A 128 -23.30 -15.23 3.44
N ARG A 129 -22.31 -15.31 4.35
CA ARG A 129 -22.53 -15.54 5.79
C ARG A 129 -22.97 -14.28 6.55
N SER A 130 -22.56 -13.09 6.09
CA SER A 130 -22.98 -11.83 6.72
C SER A 130 -24.44 -11.46 6.41
N ASP A 131 -24.95 -11.83 5.23
CA ASP A 131 -26.34 -11.52 4.83
C ASP A 131 -27.40 -12.24 5.67
N SER A 132 -27.07 -13.38 6.30
CA SER A 132 -28.02 -14.08 7.19
C SER A 132 -28.11 -13.49 8.60
N SER A 133 -27.25 -12.53 8.97
CA SER A 133 -27.24 -11.94 10.33
C SER A 133 -27.52 -10.44 10.41
N SER A 134 -27.57 -9.71 9.30
CA SER A 134 -27.75 -8.25 9.35
C SER A 134 -29.24 -7.85 9.35
N ARG A 135 -29.82 -7.67 10.55
CA ARG A 135 -30.90 -6.69 10.71
C ARG A 135 -30.25 -5.31 10.62
N ASN A 136 -30.70 -4.53 9.64
CA ASN A 136 -30.21 -3.18 9.38
C ASN A 136 -30.57 -2.24 10.56
N PRO A 137 -29.60 -1.65 11.30
CA PRO A 137 -29.91 -0.74 12.40
C PRO A 137 -30.25 0.69 11.95
N PHE A 138 -30.31 0.97 10.63
CA PHE A 138 -30.56 2.30 10.07
C PHE A 138 -31.97 2.50 9.47
N SER A 139 -32.96 1.64 9.78
CA SER A 139 -34.35 1.91 9.44
C SER A 139 -34.99 2.92 10.41
N GLY A 140 -34.79 4.22 10.13
CA GLY A 140 -35.82 5.25 10.20
C GLY A 140 -36.43 5.62 11.57
N GLY A 141 -35.75 6.48 12.32
CA GLY A 141 -36.41 7.38 13.28
C GLY A 141 -36.87 8.65 12.55
N GLY A 142 -38.18 8.79 12.34
CA GLY A 142 -38.80 9.93 11.68
C GLY A 142 -40.06 10.42 12.39
N SER A 143 -39.94 11.61 12.99
CA SER A 143 -40.97 12.63 13.27
C SER A 143 -42.16 12.33 14.20
N SER A 144 -42.17 12.98 15.38
CA SER A 144 -43.32 13.82 15.79
C SER A 144 -42.90 14.86 16.83
N ASN A 145 -42.68 16.10 16.38
CA ASN A 145 -42.97 17.28 17.21
C ASN A 145 -44.37 17.75 16.80
N ARG A 146 -45.30 17.75 17.75
CA ARG A 146 -46.50 18.59 17.72
C ARG A 146 -46.65 19.19 19.10
N GLU A 147 -46.82 20.52 19.08
CA GLU A 147 -47.53 21.42 20.00
C GLU A 147 -47.39 21.21 21.51
#